data_AF-A0A9P8YD68-F1
#
_entry.id   AF-A0A9P8YD68-F1
#
_cell.length_a   1.000
_cell.length_b   1.000
_cell.length_c   1.000
_cell.angle_alpha   90.00
_cell.angle_beta   90.00
_cell.angle_gamma   90.00
#
_symmetry.space_group_name_H-M   'P 1'
#
loop_
_entity.id
_entity.type
_entity.pdbx_description
1 polymer ?
#
loop_
_entity_poly.entity_id
_entity_poly.type
_entity_poly.pdbx_seq_one_letter_code
_entity_poly.pdbx_strand_id
1 'polypeptide(L)'
;MQIVQRMLKLNARLVALQDVFWPAPESSPSSSLSSSSLRARARLPIPTFLWHDNLSADNLLVDEHGVLRGVLDWADVSCLPSHAACELPAVLQLQDGGRGHNDTAPPPVPPLLGTRGMFVWRAYYAELKRYEIVAMRELFVSLMRDLSATWTRAYDEAGLLRDMEAAIQNCDSEDTFEVVEGWVAGLEGGKVPGKDMKWLHQALWPV
;
A
#
# COMPACT_ATOMS: atom_id res chain seq x y z
N MET A 1 -13.67 21.64 -12.09
CA MET A 1 -12.67 22.71 -11.90
C MET A 1 -12.30 22.93 -10.42
N GLN A 2 -13.25 22.92 -9.47
CA GLN A 2 -12.93 23.07 -8.04
C GLN A 2 -12.17 21.88 -7.41
N ILE A 3 -12.48 20.63 -7.79
CA ILE A 3 -11.78 19.42 -7.29
C ILE A 3 -10.31 19.41 -7.72
N VAL A 4 -10.01 19.64 -8.99
CA VAL A 4 -8.63 19.70 -9.51
C VAL A 4 -7.78 20.75 -8.76
N GLN A 5 -8.36 21.91 -8.43
CA GLN A 5 -7.66 22.92 -7.63
C GLN A 5 -7.40 22.47 -6.18
N ARG A 6 -8.27 21.64 -5.60
CA ARG A 6 -8.05 21.04 -4.28
C ARG A 6 -6.96 19.96 -4.33
N MET A 7 -6.94 19.12 -5.36
CA MET A 7 -5.87 18.14 -5.60
C MET A 7 -4.50 18.82 -5.73
N LEU A 8 -4.40 19.89 -6.52
CA LEU A 8 -3.15 20.65 -6.63
C LEU A 8 -2.69 21.26 -5.29
N LYS A 9 -3.62 21.73 -4.46
CA LYS A 9 -3.31 22.22 -3.11
C LYS A 9 -2.86 21.09 -2.18
N LEU A 10 -3.45 19.91 -2.30
CA LEU A 10 -3.06 18.73 -1.53
C LEU A 10 -1.61 18.33 -1.86
N ASN A 11 -1.21 18.36 -3.13
CA ASN A 11 0.18 18.10 -3.52
C ASN A 11 1.16 19.06 -2.83
N ALA A 12 0.84 20.36 -2.80
CA ALA A 12 1.68 21.34 -2.11
C ALA A 12 1.78 21.08 -0.59
N ARG A 13 0.69 20.62 0.04
CA ARG A 13 0.67 20.26 1.47
C ARG A 13 1.50 19.01 1.75
N LEU A 14 1.43 17.98 0.89
CA LEU A 14 2.26 16.78 0.98
C LEU A 14 3.75 17.12 0.87
N VAL A 15 4.13 18.01 -0.06
CA VAL A 15 5.50 18.50 -0.18
C VAL A 15 5.96 19.21 1.09
N ALA A 16 5.10 20.03 1.71
CA ALA A 16 5.43 20.71 2.97
C ALA A 16 5.60 19.74 4.16
N LEU A 17 5.01 18.55 4.10
CA LEU A 17 5.15 17.51 5.13
C LEU A 17 6.38 16.60 4.93
N GLN A 18 7.16 16.79 3.86
CA GLN A 18 8.29 15.91 3.53
C GLN A 18 9.28 15.72 4.70
N ASP A 19 9.54 16.78 5.49
CA ASP A 19 10.44 16.73 6.64
C ASP A 19 9.92 15.87 7.80
N VAL A 20 8.61 15.67 7.90
CA VAL A 20 7.99 14.77 8.89
C VAL A 20 8.31 13.31 8.55
N PHE A 21 8.37 12.99 7.27
CA PHE A 21 8.59 11.63 6.77
C PHE A 21 10.08 11.30 6.62
N TRP A 22 10.88 12.30 6.26
CA TRP A 22 12.31 12.16 6.05
C TRP A 22 13.08 13.14 6.93
N PRO A 23 13.08 12.95 8.27
CA PRO A 23 13.81 13.84 9.16
C PRO A 23 15.29 13.86 8.78
N ALA A 24 15.85 15.07 8.66
CA ALA A 24 17.27 15.22 8.42
C ALA A 24 18.06 14.45 9.49
N PRO A 25 19.13 13.73 9.13
CA PRO A 25 19.94 13.03 10.11
C PRO A 25 20.45 14.06 11.12
N GLU A 26 20.17 13.82 12.41
CA GLU A 26 20.64 14.69 13.49
C GLU A 26 22.13 14.95 13.30
N SER A 27 22.50 16.22 13.17
CA SER A 27 23.88 16.64 13.13
C SER A 27 24.52 16.25 14.46
N SER A 28 25.16 15.09 14.50
CA SER A 28 25.85 14.63 15.70
C SER A 28 26.83 15.72 16.15
N PRO A 29 26.84 16.08 17.45
CA PRO A 29 27.72 17.13 17.94
C PRO A 29 29.18 16.76 17.65
N SER A 30 29.91 17.76 17.19
CA SER A 30 31.33 17.71 16.85
C SER A 30 32.14 16.85 17.83
N SER A 31 32.52 15.66 17.40
CA SER A 31 33.60 14.89 18.04
C SER A 31 34.57 14.43 16.98
N SER A 32 35.83 14.83 17.18
CA SER A 32 37.01 14.50 16.41
C SER A 32 37.23 12.98 16.36
N LEU A 33 36.69 12.32 15.34
CA LEU A 33 36.89 10.90 15.10
C LEU A 33 38.07 10.68 14.15
N SER A 34 39.01 9.82 14.57
CA SER A 34 40.24 9.50 13.83
C SER A 34 39.95 8.81 12.49
N SER A 35 40.93 8.85 11.59
CA SER A 35 40.85 8.34 10.21
C SER A 35 40.50 6.85 10.09
N SER A 36 40.62 6.07 11.16
CA SER A 36 40.19 4.67 11.20
C SER A 36 38.66 4.52 11.38
N SER A 37 38.00 5.46 12.06
CA SER A 37 36.53 5.46 12.25
C SER A 37 35.76 6.01 11.04
N LEU A 38 36.42 6.76 10.15
CA LEU A 38 35.84 7.23 8.88
C LEU A 38 35.61 6.08 7.88
N ARG A 39 36.37 4.99 7.96
CA ARG A 39 36.16 3.80 7.11
C ARG A 39 35.03 2.89 7.60
N ALA A 40 34.69 2.93 8.89
CA ALA A 40 33.58 2.16 9.47
C ALA A 40 32.20 2.80 9.23
N ARG A 41 32.16 4.01 8.65
CA ARG A 41 30.95 4.79 8.38
C ARG A 41 30.52 4.75 6.92
N ALA A 42 31.08 3.85 6.10
CA ALA A 42 30.41 3.45 4.87
C ALA A 42 29.07 2.85 5.31
N ARG A 43 27.99 3.64 5.23
CA ARG A 43 26.62 3.17 5.47
C ARG A 43 26.50 1.86 4.70
N LEU A 44 26.32 0.75 5.42
CA LEU A 44 26.05 -0.51 4.75
C LEU A 44 24.90 -0.24 3.77
N PRO A 45 24.96 -0.76 2.53
CA PRO A 45 23.90 -0.53 1.56
C PRO A 45 22.58 -0.88 2.22
N ILE A 46 21.59 0.03 2.12
CA ILE A 46 20.24 -0.26 2.59
C ILE A 46 19.82 -1.55 1.89
N PRO A 47 19.38 -2.60 2.62
CA PRO A 47 18.94 -3.83 1.98
C PRO A 47 17.83 -3.52 0.98
N THR A 48 18.04 -3.96 -0.26
CA THR A 48 17.06 -3.85 -1.34
C THR A 48 16.50 -5.22 -1.68
N PHE A 49 15.27 -5.23 -2.17
CA PHE A 49 14.58 -6.41 -2.65
C PHE A 49 14.25 -6.23 -4.12
N LEU A 50 14.36 -7.31 -4.89
CA LEU A 50 13.80 -7.33 -6.24
C LEU A 50 12.27 -7.24 -6.11
N TRP A 51 11.69 -6.22 -6.70
CA TRP A 51 10.28 -5.91 -6.60
C TRP A 51 9.63 -5.95 -7.98
N HIS A 52 8.49 -6.64 -8.04
CA HIS A 52 7.63 -6.69 -9.21
C HIS A 52 6.47 -5.72 -8.99
N ASP A 53 6.53 -4.56 -9.62
CA ASP A 53 5.57 -3.46 -9.48
C ASP A 53 4.17 -3.81 -10.02
N ASN A 54 4.10 -4.61 -11.09
CA ASN A 54 2.82 -5.04 -11.67
C ASN A 54 2.47 -6.50 -11.36
N LEU A 55 2.52 -6.90 -10.08
CA LEU A 55 2.06 -8.24 -9.67
C LEU A 55 0.53 -8.29 -9.60
N SER A 56 -0.09 -8.32 -10.78
CA SER A 56 -1.54 -8.38 -11.01
C SER A 56 -1.99 -9.77 -11.47
N ALA A 57 -3.30 -10.03 -11.48
CA ALA A 57 -3.84 -11.32 -11.95
C ALA A 57 -3.46 -11.62 -13.41
N ASP A 58 -3.27 -10.59 -14.23
CA ASP A 58 -2.88 -10.74 -15.65
C ASP A 58 -1.42 -11.22 -15.80
N ASN A 59 -0.59 -11.01 -14.79
CA ASN A 59 0.83 -11.38 -14.77
C ASN A 59 1.12 -12.65 -13.96
N LEU A 60 0.09 -13.35 -13.46
CA LEU A 60 0.24 -14.60 -12.71
C LEU A 60 -0.28 -15.78 -13.53
N LEU A 61 0.59 -16.79 -13.74
CA LEU A 61 0.20 -18.05 -14.35
C LEU A 61 -0.09 -19.08 -13.28
N VAL A 62 -1.33 -19.58 -13.26
CA VAL A 62 -1.80 -20.58 -12.31
C VAL A 62 -2.32 -21.78 -13.10
N ASP A 63 -2.07 -23.00 -12.63
CA ASP A 63 -2.60 -24.20 -13.27
C ASP A 63 -4.05 -24.53 -12.86
N GLU A 64 -4.59 -25.62 -13.39
CA GLU A 64 -5.95 -26.10 -13.10
C GLU A 64 -6.19 -26.49 -11.63
N HIS A 65 -5.13 -26.62 -10.83
CA HIS A 65 -5.20 -26.93 -9.40
C HIS A 65 -4.98 -25.70 -8.52
N GLY A 66 -4.83 -24.51 -9.08
CA GLY A 66 -4.57 -23.30 -8.30
C GLY A 66 -3.10 -23.13 -7.92
N VAL A 67 -2.17 -23.89 -8.49
CA VAL A 67 -0.73 -23.79 -8.18
C VAL A 67 -0.08 -22.74 -9.07
N LEU A 68 0.62 -21.78 -8.47
CA LEU A 68 1.42 -20.78 -9.19
C LEU A 68 2.53 -21.47 -10.00
N ARG A 69 2.50 -21.29 -11.33
CA ARG A 69 3.47 -21.86 -12.29
C ARG A 69 4.45 -20.84 -12.83
N GLY A 70 4.11 -19.57 -12.80
CA GLY A 70 5.00 -18.52 -13.29
C GLY A 70 4.48 -17.13 -12.97
N VAL A 71 5.42 -16.19 -12.99
CA VAL A 71 5.16 -14.75 -12.97
C VAL A 71 5.67 -14.21 -14.30
N LEU A 72 4.84 -13.47 -15.01
CA LEU A 72 5.16 -12.85 -16.30
C LEU A 72 5.63 -11.41 -16.09
N ASP A 73 6.00 -10.74 -17.19
CA ASP A 73 6.24 -9.29 -17.22
C ASP A 73 7.36 -8.78 -16.31
N TRP A 74 8.49 -9.50 -16.30
CA TRP A 74 9.70 -9.09 -15.60
C TRP A 74 10.47 -7.93 -16.27
N ALA A 75 9.88 -7.29 -17.28
CA ALA A 75 10.45 -6.08 -17.83
C ALA A 75 10.34 -4.95 -16.77
N ASP A 76 11.36 -4.10 -16.68
CA ASP A 76 11.35 -2.91 -15.81
C ASP A 76 11.21 -3.15 -14.29
N VAL A 77 11.50 -4.37 -13.81
CA VAL A 77 11.56 -4.66 -12.37
C VAL A 77 12.66 -3.87 -11.67
N SER A 78 12.34 -3.39 -10.47
CA SER A 78 13.20 -2.48 -9.69
C SER A 78 13.73 -3.14 -8.42
N CYS A 79 14.87 -2.64 -7.93
CA CYS A 79 15.36 -2.99 -6.60
C CYS A 79 14.94 -1.90 -5.62
N LEU A 80 13.93 -2.18 -4.79
CA LEU A 80 13.38 -1.21 -3.85
C LEU A 80 13.97 -1.40 -2.45
N PRO A 81 14.11 -0.32 -1.65
CA PRO A 81 14.45 -0.45 -0.24
C PRO A 81 13.37 -1.24 0.51
N SER A 82 13.75 -1.86 1.63
CA SER A 82 12.88 -2.73 2.40
C SER A 82 11.50 -2.15 2.74
N HIS A 83 11.38 -0.85 3.01
CA HIS A 83 10.09 -0.25 3.33
C HIS A 83 9.10 -0.28 2.17
N ALA A 84 9.57 0.00 0.95
CA ALA A 84 8.74 0.05 -0.25
C ALA A 84 8.52 -1.35 -0.85
N ALA A 85 9.47 -2.27 -0.67
CA ALA A 85 9.31 -3.65 -1.12
C ALA A 85 8.47 -4.53 -0.17
N CYS A 86 8.34 -4.14 1.10
CA CYS A 86 7.58 -4.90 2.09
C CYS A 86 6.18 -4.32 2.23
N GLU A 87 5.43 -4.34 1.13
CA GLU A 87 4.04 -3.90 1.05
C GLU A 87 3.13 -5.01 0.50
N LEU A 88 1.82 -4.74 0.49
CA LEU A 88 0.88 -5.62 -0.20
C LEU A 88 1.15 -5.56 -1.71
N PRO A 89 1.17 -6.69 -2.44
CA PRO A 89 1.30 -6.67 -3.90
C PRO A 89 0.08 -6.02 -4.57
N ALA A 90 0.25 -5.51 -5.79
CA ALA A 90 -0.78 -4.77 -6.53
C ALA A 90 -2.13 -5.50 -6.64
N VAL A 91 -2.13 -6.82 -6.85
CA VAL A 91 -3.35 -7.65 -6.86
C VAL A 91 -4.17 -7.54 -5.57
N LEU A 92 -3.51 -7.31 -4.44
CA LEU A 92 -4.15 -7.11 -3.14
C LEU A 92 -4.45 -5.64 -2.83
N GLN A 93 -3.89 -4.69 -3.58
CA GLN A 93 -4.17 -3.25 -3.41
C GLN A 93 -5.41 -2.78 -4.19
N LEU A 94 -6.06 -3.66 -4.96
CA LEU A 94 -7.16 -3.27 -5.85
C LEU A 94 -8.33 -2.64 -5.07
N GLN A 95 -8.70 -1.42 -5.47
CA GLN A 95 -9.96 -0.78 -5.10
C GLN A 95 -10.90 -0.84 -6.31
N ASP A 96 -11.75 -1.87 -6.39
CA ASP A 96 -12.86 -1.80 -7.32
C ASP A 96 -13.87 -0.79 -6.72
N GLY A 97 -13.93 0.42 -7.30
CA GLY A 97 -14.56 1.66 -6.78
C GLY A 97 -15.98 1.55 -6.24
N GLY A 98 -16.10 1.22 -4.95
CA GLY A 98 -17.34 1.35 -4.21
C GLY A 98 -17.19 0.83 -2.79
N ARG A 99 -17.51 1.67 -1.79
CA ARG A 99 -17.77 1.23 -0.41
C ARG A 99 -19.08 0.43 -0.41
N GLY A 100 -18.98 -0.84 -0.78
CA GLY A 100 -20.06 -1.81 -0.83
C GLY A 100 -20.16 -2.65 0.45
N HIS A 101 -21.25 -3.40 0.56
CA HIS A 101 -21.77 -4.05 1.77
C HIS A 101 -20.79 -5.06 2.43
N ASN A 102 -20.62 -4.97 3.76
CA ASN A 102 -19.99 -5.95 4.66
C ASN A 102 -18.90 -6.86 4.06
N ASP A 103 -17.64 -6.44 4.12
CA ASP A 103 -16.46 -7.26 3.78
C ASP A 103 -16.27 -8.51 4.67
N THR A 104 -17.14 -8.70 5.68
CA THR A 104 -17.08 -9.80 6.64
C THR A 104 -17.79 -11.08 6.20
N ALA A 105 -18.59 -11.04 5.13
CA ALA A 105 -19.30 -12.21 4.63
C ALA A 105 -19.35 -12.22 3.10
N PRO A 106 -19.30 -13.41 2.47
CA PRO A 106 -19.43 -13.50 1.02
C PRO A 106 -20.81 -13.00 0.58
N PRO A 107 -20.92 -12.31 -0.57
CA PRO A 107 -22.20 -11.83 -1.06
C PRO A 107 -23.13 -13.02 -1.38
N PRO A 108 -24.45 -12.85 -1.18
CA PRO A 108 -25.41 -13.91 -1.49
C PRO A 108 -25.46 -14.17 -3.00
N VAL A 109 -25.51 -15.45 -3.38
CA VAL A 109 -25.60 -15.86 -4.79
C VAL A 109 -26.91 -15.34 -5.40
N PRO A 110 -26.87 -14.61 -6.53
CA PRO A 110 -28.07 -14.13 -7.18
C PRO A 110 -28.96 -15.27 -7.71
N PRO A 111 -30.29 -15.07 -7.75
CA PRO A 111 -31.18 -16.01 -8.41
C PRO A 111 -30.94 -16.06 -9.94
N LEU A 112 -31.29 -17.18 -10.57
CA LEU A 112 -31.23 -17.37 -12.02
C LEU A 112 -32.21 -16.42 -12.73
N LEU A 113 -31.72 -15.24 -13.15
CA LEU A 113 -32.51 -14.16 -13.76
C LEU A 113 -32.52 -14.17 -15.29
N GLY A 114 -32.11 -15.27 -15.93
CA GLY A 114 -32.01 -15.37 -17.40
C GLY A 114 -31.16 -14.25 -18.00
N THR A 115 -31.51 -13.77 -19.20
CA THR A 115 -30.76 -12.74 -19.94
C THR A 115 -30.79 -11.35 -19.31
N ARG A 116 -31.74 -11.05 -18.41
CA ARG A 116 -31.77 -9.79 -17.64
C ARG A 116 -30.83 -9.81 -16.41
N GLY A 117 -30.29 -10.97 -16.07
CA GLY A 117 -29.41 -11.16 -14.90
C GLY A 117 -27.97 -10.68 -15.07
N MET A 118 -27.53 -10.30 -16.28
CA MET A 118 -26.12 -9.98 -16.54
C MET A 118 -25.56 -8.89 -15.60
N PHE A 119 -26.31 -7.82 -15.35
CA PHE A 119 -25.89 -6.74 -14.46
C PHE A 119 -25.81 -7.20 -13.00
N VAL A 120 -26.71 -8.09 -12.58
CA VAL A 120 -26.73 -8.66 -11.22
C VAL A 120 -25.53 -9.58 -11.00
N TRP A 121 -25.22 -10.42 -11.98
CA TRP A 121 -24.03 -11.28 -11.93
C TRP A 121 -22.73 -10.46 -11.95
N ARG A 122 -22.65 -9.38 -12.73
CA ARG A 122 -21.49 -8.46 -12.71
C ARG A 122 -21.30 -7.82 -11.34
N ALA A 123 -22.37 -7.33 -10.73
CA ALA A 123 -22.32 -6.76 -9.38
C ALA A 123 -21.89 -7.82 -8.35
N TYR A 124 -22.47 -9.02 -8.41
CA TYR A 124 -22.12 -10.14 -7.55
C TYR A 124 -20.63 -10.52 -7.64
N TYR A 125 -20.09 -10.71 -8.85
CA TYR A 125 -18.67 -11.06 -9.00
C TYR A 125 -17.75 -9.93 -8.56
N ALA A 126 -18.15 -8.66 -8.73
CA ALA A 126 -17.40 -7.53 -8.21
C ALA A 126 -17.40 -7.50 -6.67
N GLU A 127 -18.52 -7.81 -6.01
CA GLU A 127 -18.58 -7.93 -4.55
C GLU A 127 -17.81 -9.17 -4.05
N LEU A 128 -17.93 -10.30 -4.72
CA LEU A 128 -17.23 -11.54 -4.36
C LEU A 128 -15.72 -11.34 -4.44
N LYS A 129 -15.23 -10.75 -5.53
CA LYS A 129 -13.82 -10.42 -5.70
C LYS A 129 -13.30 -9.50 -4.60
N ARG A 130 -14.09 -8.51 -4.15
CA ARG A 130 -13.71 -7.64 -3.02
C ARG A 130 -13.57 -8.42 -1.72
N TYR A 131 -14.58 -9.24 -1.40
CA TYR A 131 -14.55 -10.12 -0.22
C TYR A 131 -13.33 -11.04 -0.25
N GLU A 132 -13.05 -11.68 -1.39
CA GLU A 132 -11.90 -12.57 -1.56
C GLU A 132 -10.57 -11.83 -1.41
N ILE A 133 -10.43 -10.61 -1.97
CA ILE A 133 -9.21 -9.81 -1.82
C ILE A 133 -8.97 -9.44 -0.34
N VAL A 134 -10.02 -9.05 0.41
CA VAL A 134 -9.88 -8.74 1.85
C VAL A 134 -9.41 -9.98 2.61
N ALA A 135 -10.06 -11.13 2.40
CA ALA A 135 -9.63 -12.39 3.02
C ALA A 135 -8.19 -12.78 2.63
N MET A 136 -7.80 -12.53 1.38
CA MET A 136 -6.43 -12.77 0.91
C MET A 136 -5.41 -11.81 1.53
N ARG A 137 -5.76 -10.55 1.84
CA ARG A 137 -4.88 -9.62 2.56
C ARG A 137 -4.55 -10.14 3.95
N GLU A 138 -5.57 -10.56 4.71
CA GLU A 138 -5.39 -11.14 6.04
C GLU A 138 -4.47 -12.37 5.98
N LEU A 139 -4.76 -13.29 5.05
CA LEU A 139 -3.95 -14.49 4.84
C LEU A 139 -2.52 -14.15 4.45
N PHE A 140 -2.32 -13.20 3.52
CA PHE A 140 -1.01 -12.79 3.06
C PHE A 140 -0.18 -12.21 4.21
N VAL A 141 -0.73 -11.26 4.98
CA VAL A 141 -0.03 -10.67 6.12
C VAL A 141 0.31 -11.75 7.17
N SER A 142 -0.61 -12.68 7.45
CA SER A 142 -0.34 -13.80 8.35
C SER A 142 0.81 -14.68 7.85
N LEU A 143 0.77 -15.09 6.58
CA LEU A 143 1.82 -15.93 5.98
C LEU A 143 3.17 -15.21 5.95
N MET A 144 3.20 -13.93 5.60
CA MET A 144 4.44 -13.16 5.55
C MET A 144 5.06 -12.98 6.94
N ARG A 145 4.22 -12.89 7.99
CA ARG A 145 4.67 -12.89 9.39
C ARG A 145 5.35 -14.20 9.78
N ASP A 146 4.82 -15.32 9.32
CA ASP A 146 5.37 -16.64 9.61
C ASP A 146 6.63 -16.94 8.77
N LEU A 147 6.65 -16.51 7.51
CA LEU A 147 7.71 -16.84 6.56
C LEU A 147 8.93 -15.92 6.66
N SER A 148 8.76 -14.64 7.01
CA SER A 148 9.85 -13.66 6.95
C SER A 148 9.78 -12.61 8.07
N ALA A 149 10.65 -12.79 9.07
CA ALA A 149 10.86 -11.78 10.11
C ALA A 149 11.40 -10.46 9.55
N THR A 150 12.18 -10.51 8.45
CA THR A 150 12.69 -9.30 7.78
C THR A 150 11.58 -8.50 7.13
N TRP A 151 10.65 -9.18 6.43
CA TRP A 151 9.48 -8.53 5.86
C TRP A 151 8.60 -7.94 6.96
N THR A 152 8.34 -8.71 8.03
CA THR A 152 7.52 -8.26 9.17
C THR A 152 8.07 -7.00 9.81
N ARG A 153 9.37 -6.98 10.10
CA ARG A 153 10.01 -5.82 10.71
C ARG A 153 9.90 -4.60 9.80
N ALA A 154 10.21 -4.75 8.51
CA ALA A 154 10.06 -3.68 7.55
C ALA A 154 8.60 -3.21 7.41
N TYR A 155 7.65 -4.14 7.46
CA TYR A 155 6.23 -3.84 7.37
C TYR A 155 5.73 -3.02 8.56
N ASP A 156 6.12 -3.38 9.77
CA ASP A 156 5.69 -2.73 11.02
C ASP A 156 6.41 -1.39 11.26
N GLU A 157 7.73 -1.31 10.99
CA GLU A 157 8.54 -0.10 11.24
C GLU A 157 8.31 1.01 10.21
N ALA A 158 7.90 0.66 8.98
CA ALA A 158 7.78 1.61 7.87
C ALA A 158 6.38 2.20 7.65
N GLY A 159 5.46 2.05 8.62
CA GLY A 159 4.06 2.47 8.45
C GLY A 159 3.90 3.93 8.00
N LEU A 160 4.75 4.84 8.47
CA LEU A 160 4.68 6.26 8.12
C LEU A 160 5.18 6.55 6.69
N LEU A 161 6.23 5.87 6.24
CA LEU A 161 6.73 5.98 4.86
C LEU A 161 5.73 5.39 3.87
N ARG A 162 5.13 4.25 4.22
CA ARG A 162 4.05 3.63 3.45
C ARG A 162 2.85 4.56 3.30
N ASP A 163 2.42 5.19 4.39
CA ASP A 163 1.33 6.16 4.34
C ASP A 163 1.68 7.38 3.47
N MET A 164 2.93 7.83 3.48
CA MET A 164 3.37 8.90 2.58
C MET A 164 3.28 8.48 1.11
N GLU A 165 3.83 7.32 0.77
CA GLU A 165 3.81 6.79 -0.59
C GLU A 165 2.37 6.56 -1.07
N ALA A 166 1.54 5.97 -0.20
CA ALA A 166 0.11 5.83 -0.44
C ALA A 166 -0.58 7.18 -0.68
N ALA A 167 -0.24 8.22 0.09
CA ALA A 167 -0.79 9.56 -0.11
C ALA A 167 -0.38 10.16 -1.46
N ILE A 168 0.88 9.99 -1.87
CA ILE A 168 1.40 10.47 -3.15
C ILE A 168 0.74 9.76 -4.33
N GLN A 169 0.51 8.45 -4.23
CA GLN A 169 -0.13 7.67 -5.30
C GLN A 169 -1.63 7.93 -5.43
N ASN A 170 -2.26 8.52 -4.41
CA ASN A 170 -3.72 8.65 -4.32
C ASN A 170 -4.22 10.10 -4.17
N CYS A 171 -3.33 11.10 -4.20
CA CYS A 171 -3.67 12.50 -4.00
C CYS A 171 -4.38 13.16 -5.20
N ASP A 172 -4.36 12.54 -6.37
CA ASP A 172 -5.00 13.00 -7.60
C ASP A 172 -6.14 12.07 -8.08
N SER A 173 -6.40 10.98 -7.37
CA SER A 173 -7.49 10.05 -7.65
C SER A 173 -8.81 10.58 -7.08
N GLU A 174 -9.84 10.69 -7.93
CA GLU A 174 -11.17 11.22 -7.54
C GLU A 174 -11.83 10.38 -6.43
N ASP A 175 -11.55 9.07 -6.38
CA ASP A 175 -12.17 8.14 -5.43
C ASP A 175 -11.51 8.16 -4.05
N THR A 176 -10.21 8.45 -3.98
CA THR A 176 -9.41 8.39 -2.75
C THR A 176 -9.02 9.76 -2.22
N PHE A 177 -9.16 10.81 -3.03
CA PHE A 177 -8.73 12.16 -2.70
C PHE A 177 -9.23 12.64 -1.32
N GLU A 178 -10.51 12.42 -1.01
CA GLU A 178 -11.09 12.87 0.27
C GLU A 178 -10.48 12.14 1.48
N VAL A 179 -10.14 10.86 1.31
CA VAL A 179 -9.47 10.06 2.36
C VAL A 179 -8.07 10.60 2.61
N VAL A 180 -7.32 10.87 1.54
CA VAL A 180 -5.97 11.44 1.63
C VAL A 180 -6.01 12.85 2.22
N GLU A 181 -6.92 13.71 1.75
CA GLU A 181 -7.05 15.10 2.24
C GLU A 181 -7.38 15.14 3.73
N GLY A 182 -8.27 14.26 4.19
CA GLY A 182 -8.62 14.13 5.60
C GLY A 182 -7.46 13.62 6.47
N TRP A 183 -6.67 12.67 5.96
CA TRP A 183 -5.49 12.16 6.64
C TRP A 183 -4.38 13.22 6.75
N VAL A 184 -4.11 13.97 5.67
CA VAL A 184 -3.14 15.09 5.66
C VAL A 184 -3.57 16.20 6.63
N ALA A 185 -4.86 16.54 6.66
CA ALA A 185 -5.38 17.51 7.64
C ALA A 185 -5.20 17.03 9.09
N GLY A 186 -5.27 15.72 9.33
CA GLY A 186 -4.97 15.11 10.62
C GLY A 186 -3.51 15.31 11.03
N LEU A 187 -2.57 15.06 10.12
CA LEU A 187 -1.13 15.29 10.36
C LEU A 187 -0.81 16.75 10.65
N GLU A 188 -1.33 17.68 9.85
CA GLU A 188 -1.16 19.13 10.08
C GLU A 188 -1.75 19.58 11.42
N GLY A 189 -2.82 18.93 11.86
CA GLY A 189 -3.42 19.12 13.18
C GLY A 189 -2.66 18.44 14.34
N GLY A 190 -1.52 17.80 14.07
CA GLY A 190 -0.68 17.14 15.07
C GLY A 190 -1.13 15.74 15.50
N LYS A 191 -2.05 15.10 14.76
CA LYS A 191 -2.45 13.70 15.03
C LYS A 191 -1.38 12.73 14.56
N VAL A 192 -1.17 11.66 15.33
CA VAL A 192 -0.21 10.61 14.98
C VAL A 192 -0.93 9.38 14.38
N PRO A 193 -0.56 8.93 13.16
CA PRO A 193 -1.07 7.67 12.59
C PRO A 193 -0.80 6.47 13.51
N GLY A 194 -1.77 5.56 13.60
CA GLY A 194 -1.71 4.38 14.48
C GLY A 194 -2.05 4.66 15.95
N LYS A 195 -2.16 5.93 16.36
CA LYS A 195 -2.53 6.34 17.72
C LYS A 195 -3.81 7.18 17.75
N ASP A 196 -3.79 8.32 17.08
CA ASP A 196 -4.88 9.30 17.09
C ASP A 196 -5.75 9.22 15.82
N MET A 197 -5.25 8.53 14.80
CA MET A 197 -5.96 8.22 13.56
C MET A 197 -5.47 6.92 12.94
N LYS A 198 -6.28 6.32 12.06
CA LYS A 198 -5.88 5.12 11.32
C LYS A 198 -4.70 5.44 10.40
N TRP A 199 -3.88 4.44 10.13
CA TRP A 199 -2.91 4.52 9.04
C TRP A 199 -3.64 4.71 7.72
N LEU A 200 -3.13 5.56 6.83
CA LEU A 200 -3.72 5.83 5.52
C LEU A 200 -3.81 4.56 4.70
N HIS A 201 -2.78 3.72 4.69
CA HIS A 201 -2.81 2.45 3.97
C HIS A 201 -3.91 1.51 4.49
N GLN A 202 -4.26 1.55 5.77
CA GLN A 202 -5.39 0.79 6.31
C GLN A 202 -6.74 1.42 5.96
N ALA A 203 -6.78 2.74 5.75
CA ALA A 203 -7.98 3.45 5.32
C ALA A 203 -8.25 3.25 3.81
N LEU A 204 -7.19 3.12 3.01
CA LEU A 204 -7.26 2.85 1.58
C LEU A 204 -7.44 1.35 1.30
N TRP A 205 -6.73 0.50 2.03
CA TRP A 205 -6.74 -0.95 1.85
C TRP A 205 -6.99 -1.63 3.20
N PRO A 206 -8.26 -1.71 3.65
CA PRO A 206 -8.57 -2.41 4.89
C PRO A 206 -8.12 -3.87 4.79
N VAL A 207 -7.43 -4.30 5.85
CA VAL A 207 -7.14 -5.70 6.17
C VAL A 207 -8.23 -6.18 7.09
#